data_AF-A0A2I3GG16-F1
#
_entry.id   AF-A0A2I3GG16-F1
#
_cell.length_a   1.000
_cell.length_b   1.000
_cell.length_c   1.000
_cell.angle_alpha   90.00
_cell.angle_beta   90.00
_cell.angle_gamma   90.00
#
_symmetry.space_group_name_H-M   'P 1'
#
loop_
_entity.id
_entity.type
_entity.pdbx_description
1 polymer ?
#
loop_
_entity_poly.entity_id
_entity_poly.type
_entity_poly.pdbx_seq_one_letter_code
_entity_poly.pdbx_strand_id
1 'polypeptide(L)'
;MAALRPLVKPKIVKKRTKKFIRHQSDRYVKIKRNWRKLRGIGNRVHRRFRGQILMPNVGYGSNKKTKHMLPSGFRKFLVHNVKELEIAHNVSSKNRKAIVERAAQLAVRVTNPNARLRSEENE
;
A
#
# COMPACT_ATOMS: atom_id res chain seq x y z
N MET A 1 -7.49 16.64 16.72
CA MET A 1 -7.75 17.33 15.42
C MET A 1 -8.51 16.42 14.48
N ALA A 2 -9.61 16.89 13.89
CA ALA A 2 -10.34 16.13 12.88
C ALA A 2 -9.46 15.93 11.63
N ALA A 3 -9.43 14.71 11.08
CA ALA A 3 -8.62 14.41 9.92
C ALA A 3 -9.20 15.10 8.66
N LEU A 4 -8.31 15.68 7.85
CA LEU A 4 -8.66 16.27 6.55
C LEU A 4 -9.47 15.28 5.70
N ARG A 5 -10.55 15.81 5.10
CA ARG A 5 -11.50 15.05 4.27
C ARG A 5 -11.12 15.16 2.79
N PRO A 6 -11.21 14.07 2.00
CA PRO A 6 -11.00 14.14 0.56
C PRO A 6 -12.18 14.86 -0.12
N LEU A 7 -11.91 15.50 -1.27
CA LEU A 7 -12.95 16.14 -2.07
C LEU A 7 -14.06 15.15 -2.49
N VAL A 8 -13.67 13.96 -2.93
CA VAL A 8 -14.57 12.87 -3.29
C VAL A 8 -14.10 11.57 -2.68
N LYS A 9 -15.03 10.75 -2.18
CA LYS A 9 -14.75 9.42 -1.64
C LYS A 9 -15.62 8.36 -2.33
N PRO A 10 -15.30 7.98 -3.57
CA PRO A 10 -16.04 6.92 -4.26
C PRO A 10 -15.86 5.56 -3.55
N LYS A 11 -16.86 4.69 -3.65
CA LYS A 11 -16.77 3.32 -3.13
C LYS A 11 -15.68 2.54 -3.88
N ILE A 12 -14.68 2.07 -3.15
CA ILE A 12 -13.56 1.31 -3.73
C ILE A 12 -13.96 -0.16 -3.85
N VAL A 13 -14.31 -0.61 -5.05
CA VAL A 13 -14.53 -2.03 -5.34
C VAL A 13 -13.22 -2.71 -5.75
N LYS A 14 -12.85 -3.78 -5.06
CA LYS A 14 -11.69 -4.63 -5.39
C LYS A 14 -12.18 -5.96 -5.95
N LYS A 15 -11.76 -6.30 -7.18
CA LYS A 15 -12.10 -7.58 -7.82
C LYS A 15 -11.55 -8.79 -7.08
N ARG A 16 -10.43 -8.61 -6.38
CA ARG A 16 -9.80 -9.63 -5.55
C ARG A 16 -9.05 -8.97 -4.41
N THR A 17 -9.23 -9.49 -3.19
CA THR A 17 -8.52 -9.03 -1.98
C THR A 17 -7.39 -9.99 -1.60
N LYS A 18 -7.56 -11.30 -1.83
CA LYS A 18 -6.54 -12.33 -1.60
C LYS A 18 -5.33 -12.13 -2.52
N LYS A 19 -4.12 -12.24 -1.97
CA LYS A 19 -2.87 -12.21 -2.75
C LYS A 19 -2.80 -13.39 -3.72
N PHE A 20 -2.05 -13.21 -4.81
CA PHE A 20 -1.66 -14.32 -5.68
C PHE A 20 -0.38 -14.94 -5.12
N ILE A 21 -0.49 -16.15 -4.58
CA ILE A 21 0.62 -16.87 -3.97
C ILE A 21 1.27 -17.82 -4.98
N ARG A 22 2.57 -18.07 -4.84
CA ARG A 22 3.27 -19.09 -5.63
C ARG A 22 2.77 -20.49 -5.28
N HIS A 23 2.60 -21.34 -6.29
CA HIS A 23 2.28 -22.75 -6.08
C HIS A 23 3.31 -23.46 -5.19
N GLN A 24 2.83 -24.29 -4.26
CA GLN A 24 3.63 -25.04 -3.27
C GLN A 24 4.41 -24.17 -2.28
N SER A 25 4.13 -22.87 -2.19
CA SER A 25 4.72 -22.00 -1.15
C SER A 25 4.16 -22.27 0.25
N ASP A 26 3.05 -22.98 0.33
CA ASP A 26 2.45 -23.54 1.53
C ASP A 26 3.18 -24.81 2.03
N ARG A 27 3.77 -25.59 1.12
CA ARG A 27 4.41 -26.88 1.46
C ARG A 27 5.89 -26.76 1.83
N TYR A 28 6.59 -25.77 1.29
CA TYR A 28 8.04 -25.67 1.44
C TYR A 28 8.47 -24.27 1.88
N VAL A 29 9.24 -24.18 2.97
CA VAL A 29 9.81 -22.91 3.48
C VAL A 29 10.70 -22.22 2.43
N LYS A 30 11.47 -23.00 1.66
CA LYS A 30 12.34 -22.48 0.57
C LYS A 30 11.56 -21.77 -0.54
N ILE A 31 10.27 -22.09 -0.72
CA ILE A 31 9.43 -21.49 -1.76
C ILE A 31 8.65 -20.32 -1.15
N LYS A 32 9.18 -19.10 -1.34
CA LYS A 32 8.51 -17.86 -0.89
C LYS A 32 7.16 -17.65 -1.60
N ARG A 33 6.24 -16.95 -0.93
CA ARG A 33 4.88 -16.64 -1.42
C ARG A 33 4.82 -15.70 -2.63
N ASN A 34 5.93 -15.07 -3.01
CA ASN A 34 6.00 -14.13 -4.14
C ASN A 34 5.62 -14.83 -5.46
N TRP A 35 4.64 -14.28 -6.18
CA TRP A 35 4.13 -14.87 -7.41
C TRP A 35 5.25 -15.14 -8.44
N ARG A 36 5.23 -16.34 -9.03
CA ARG A 36 6.07 -16.73 -10.17
C ARG A 36 5.18 -17.46 -11.18
N LYS A 37 5.30 -17.11 -12.46
CA LYS A 37 4.57 -17.80 -13.54
C LYS A 37 5.12 -19.23 -13.66
N LEU A 38 4.26 -20.22 -13.53
CA LEU A 38 4.62 -21.62 -13.71
C LEU A 38 4.82 -21.92 -15.20
N ARG A 39 5.80 -22.77 -15.52
CA ARG A 39 6.19 -23.08 -16.91
C ARG A 39 6.23 -24.59 -17.22
N GLY A 40 6.14 -25.46 -16.21
CA GLY A 40 6.28 -26.90 -16.41
C GLY A 40 5.12 -27.51 -17.20
N ILE A 41 5.45 -28.40 -18.14
CA ILE A 41 4.49 -29.00 -19.08
C ILE A 41 3.39 -29.78 -18.34
N GLY A 42 3.73 -30.53 -17.28
CA GLY A 42 2.77 -31.30 -16.48
C GLY A 42 2.05 -30.51 -15.37
N ASN A 43 2.25 -29.19 -15.27
CA ASN A 43 1.74 -28.43 -14.14
C ASN A 43 0.25 -28.08 -14.25
N ARG A 44 -0.54 -28.47 -13.24
CA ARG A 44 -2.00 -28.27 -13.20
C ARG A 44 -2.42 -26.80 -13.10
N VAL A 45 -1.64 -25.95 -12.40
CA VAL A 45 -1.91 -24.50 -12.32
C VAL A 45 -1.65 -23.84 -13.67
N HIS A 46 -0.55 -24.19 -14.35
CA HIS A 46 -0.25 -23.67 -15.69
C HIS A 46 -1.37 -24.00 -16.68
N ARG A 47 -1.89 -25.23 -16.64
CA ARG A 47 -3.00 -25.73 -17.46
C ARG A 47 -4.40 -25.26 -16.99
N ARG A 48 -4.48 -24.47 -15.90
CA ARG A 48 -5.74 -23.90 -15.36
C ARG A 48 -6.82 -24.94 -14.96
N PHE A 49 -6.41 -26.06 -14.38
CA PHE A 49 -7.38 -27.03 -13.83
C PHE A 49 -8.28 -26.41 -12.75
N ARG A 50 -9.55 -26.85 -12.68
CA ARG A 50 -10.51 -26.44 -11.64
C ARG A 50 -9.97 -26.78 -10.24
N GLY A 51 -10.25 -25.92 -9.27
CA GLY A 51 -9.84 -26.10 -7.86
C GLY A 51 -8.36 -25.78 -7.57
N GLN A 52 -7.60 -25.33 -8.57
CA GLN A 52 -6.21 -24.93 -8.39
C GLN A 52 -6.06 -23.44 -8.07
N ILE A 53 -4.85 -23.04 -7.64
CA ILE A 53 -4.51 -21.65 -7.34
C ILE A 53 -4.67 -20.79 -8.60
N LEU A 54 -5.30 -19.62 -8.46
CA LEU A 54 -5.54 -18.70 -9.57
C LEU A 54 -4.24 -18.01 -10.03
N MET A 55 -4.14 -17.76 -11.33
CA MET A 55 -3.07 -16.97 -11.94
C MET A 55 -3.48 -15.50 -12.09
N PRO A 56 -2.58 -14.52 -11.89
CA PRO A 56 -2.81 -13.13 -12.24
C PRO A 56 -2.99 -12.97 -13.75
N ASN A 57 -3.95 -12.14 -14.13
CA ASN A 57 -4.19 -11.69 -15.50
C ASN A 57 -4.69 -10.23 -15.48
N VAL A 58 -4.76 -9.59 -16.65
CA VAL A 58 -5.20 -8.19 -16.81
C VAL A 58 -6.65 -7.96 -16.35
N GLY A 59 -7.50 -9.00 -16.38
CA GLY A 59 -8.90 -8.96 -15.95
C GLY A 59 -9.08 -8.57 -14.47
N TYR A 60 -8.08 -8.85 -13.62
CA TYR A 60 -8.09 -8.41 -12.21
C TYR A 60 -7.74 -6.93 -12.00
N GLY A 61 -7.47 -6.17 -13.07
CA GLY A 61 -7.19 -4.75 -13.01
C GLY A 61 -8.29 -3.96 -12.28
N SER A 62 -7.88 -3.10 -11.36
CA SER A 62 -8.77 -2.18 -10.64
C SER A 62 -9.28 -1.07 -11.55
N ASN A 63 -10.45 -0.50 -11.23
CA ASN A 63 -10.98 0.67 -11.94
C ASN A 63 -9.94 1.81 -11.94
N LYS A 64 -9.72 2.44 -13.10
CA LYS A 64 -8.76 3.54 -13.28
C LYS A 64 -9.02 4.69 -12.30
N LYS A 65 -10.29 5.03 -12.01
CA LYS A 65 -10.66 6.11 -11.09
C LYS A 65 -10.19 5.85 -9.64
N THR A 66 -10.30 4.61 -9.18
CA THR A 66 -9.97 4.20 -7.80
C THR A 66 -8.63 3.49 -7.67
N LYS A 67 -7.86 3.39 -8.76
CA LYS A 67 -6.52 2.78 -8.76
C LYS A 67 -5.60 3.60 -7.84
N HIS A 68 -4.80 2.91 -7.01
CA HIS A 68 -3.87 3.51 -6.04
C HIS A 68 -4.52 4.41 -4.95
N MET A 69 -5.86 4.41 -4.82
CA MET A 69 -6.55 5.13 -3.77
C MET A 69 -6.49 4.37 -2.45
N LEU A 70 -6.20 5.09 -1.37
CA LEU A 70 -6.23 4.62 0.01
C LEU A 70 -7.69 4.48 0.50
N PRO A 71 -7.94 3.68 1.55
CA PRO A 71 -9.27 3.61 2.18
C PRO A 71 -9.78 4.96 2.71
N SER A 72 -8.86 5.90 2.99
CA SER A 72 -9.18 7.28 3.39
C SER A 72 -9.74 8.14 2.25
N GLY A 73 -9.65 7.69 0.99
CA GLY A 73 -10.06 8.43 -0.20
C GLY A 73 -8.93 9.24 -0.87
N PHE A 74 -7.77 9.34 -0.24
CA PHE A 74 -6.59 10.01 -0.80
C PHE A 74 -5.73 9.05 -1.64
N ARG A 75 -4.85 9.59 -2.49
CA ARG A 75 -3.75 8.83 -3.12
C ARG A 75 -2.45 9.13 -2.36
N LYS A 76 -1.61 8.12 -2.18
CA LYS A 76 -0.32 8.29 -1.48
C LYS A 76 0.72 8.85 -2.45
N PHE A 77 1.51 9.82 -1.99
CA PHE A 77 2.68 10.35 -2.68
C PHE A 77 3.91 10.19 -1.77
N LEU A 78 5.03 9.70 -2.32
CA LEU A 78 6.27 9.54 -1.54
C LEU A 78 7.14 10.77 -1.77
N VAL A 79 7.70 11.29 -0.68
CA VAL A 79 8.42 12.55 -0.64
C VAL A 79 9.71 12.37 0.14
N HIS A 80 10.76 13.06 -0.29
CA HIS A 80 12.07 12.98 0.32
C HIS A 80 12.51 14.25 1.08
N ASN A 81 11.93 15.42 0.78
CA ASN A 81 12.34 16.70 1.33
C ASN A 81 11.15 17.61 1.73
N VAL A 82 11.44 18.71 2.43
CA VAL A 82 10.44 19.70 2.89
C VAL A 82 9.79 20.46 1.72
N LYS A 83 10.37 20.43 0.52
CA LYS A 83 9.76 21.05 -0.67
C LYS A 83 8.59 20.23 -1.22
N GLU A 84 8.48 18.94 -0.89
CA GLU A 84 7.57 18.00 -1.57
C GLU A 84 6.48 17.36 -0.65
N LEU A 85 6.63 17.50 0.67
CA LEU A 85 5.86 17.06 1.87
C LEU A 85 4.90 15.82 1.95
N GLU A 86 5.50 14.67 2.32
CA GLU A 86 5.05 13.55 3.19
C GLU A 86 6.33 12.82 3.73
N ILE A 87 6.28 12.01 4.79
CA ILE A 87 7.50 11.54 5.51
C ILE A 87 8.05 10.19 4.98
N ALA A 88 9.23 10.19 4.36
CA ALA A 88 9.97 8.96 4.04
C ALA A 88 10.62 8.28 5.27
N HIS A 89 10.92 6.97 5.17
CA HIS A 89 11.42 6.16 6.29
C HIS A 89 12.82 6.57 6.80
N ASN A 90 13.66 7.14 5.94
CA ASN A 90 15.03 7.57 6.24
C ASN A 90 15.10 8.97 6.88
N VAL A 91 14.00 9.73 6.90
CA VAL A 91 13.99 11.08 7.48
C VAL A 91 14.21 11.01 8.99
N SER A 92 15.12 11.85 9.49
CA SER A 92 15.44 12.00 10.92
C SER A 92 14.27 12.61 11.71
N SER A 93 14.21 12.41 13.03
CA SER A 93 13.16 12.94 13.90
C SER A 93 13.02 14.47 13.83
N LYS A 94 14.15 15.19 13.81
CA LYS A 94 14.18 16.67 13.68
C LYS A 94 13.50 17.13 12.39
N ASN A 95 13.86 16.54 11.25
CA ASN A 95 13.28 16.91 9.96
C ASN A 95 11.81 16.49 9.85
N ARG A 96 11.40 15.39 10.52
CA ARG A 96 9.99 14.98 10.60
C ARG A 96 9.13 16.02 11.29
N LYS A 97 9.58 16.59 12.41
CA LYS A 97 8.83 17.63 13.14
C LYS A 97 8.53 18.83 12.23
N ALA A 98 9.55 19.35 11.54
CA ALA A 98 9.40 20.44 10.58
C ALA A 98 8.45 20.09 9.41
N ILE A 99 8.51 18.85 8.93
CA ILE A 99 7.60 18.35 7.88
C ILE A 99 6.14 18.31 8.37
N VAL A 100 5.90 17.79 9.58
CA VAL A 100 4.54 17.72 10.14
C VAL A 100 3.97 19.11 10.37
N GLU A 101 4.76 20.02 10.95
CA GLU A 101 4.36 21.41 11.17
C GLU A 101 4.04 22.12 9.85
N ARG A 102 4.90 21.98 8.84
CA ARG A 102 4.68 22.56 7.52
C ARG A 102 3.47 21.96 6.80
N ALA A 103 3.26 20.64 6.92
CA ALA A 103 2.09 19.98 6.36
C ALA A 103 0.78 20.44 7.03
N ALA A 104 0.81 20.70 8.35
CA ALA A 104 -0.33 21.25 9.07
C ALA A 104 -0.69 22.67 8.59
N GLN A 105 0.31 23.53 8.39
CA GLN A 105 0.13 24.87 7.82
C GLN A 105 -0.49 24.83 6.41
N LEU A 106 -0.06 23.88 5.57
CA LEU A 106 -0.54 23.73 4.20
C LEU A 106 -1.84 22.92 4.08
N ALA A 107 -2.47 22.52 5.20
CA ALA A 107 -3.62 21.63 5.23
C ALA A 107 -3.43 20.34 4.41
N VAL A 108 -2.22 19.76 4.47
CA VAL A 108 -1.86 18.50 3.82
C VAL A 108 -1.96 17.35 4.81
N ARG A 109 -2.64 16.28 4.40
CA ARG A 109 -2.80 15.08 5.24
C ARG A 109 -1.56 14.21 5.20
N VAL A 110 -0.89 14.06 6.35
CA VAL A 110 0.22 13.11 6.54
C VAL A 110 -0.32 11.75 6.97
N THR A 111 0.12 10.68 6.30
CA THR A 111 -0.33 9.29 6.55
C THR A 111 0.26 8.69 7.82
N ASN A 112 1.42 9.17 8.30
CA ASN A 112 2.07 8.72 9.53
C ASN A 112 2.68 9.90 10.32
N PRO A 113 1.86 10.77 10.93
CA PRO A 113 2.31 12.03 11.54
C PRO A 113 3.14 11.82 12.83
N ASN A 114 2.83 10.79 13.63
CA ASN A 114 3.45 10.58 14.94
C ASN A 114 4.69 9.66 14.90
N ALA A 115 5.16 9.27 13.71
CA ALA A 115 6.28 8.34 13.61
C ALA A 115 7.60 8.94 14.10
N ARG A 116 8.22 8.26 15.07
CA ARG A 116 9.52 8.62 15.68
C ARG A 116 9.51 9.94 16.45
N LEU A 117 8.33 10.43 16.84
CA LEU A 117 8.18 11.57 17.74
C LEU A 117 7.72 11.02 19.10
N ARG A 118 8.46 11.33 20.16
CA ARG A 118 8.00 11.11 21.54
C ARG A 118 7.31 12.38 22.02
N SER A 119 6.16 12.24 22.67
CA SER A 119 5.59 13.30 23.49
C SER A 119 6.36 13.34 24.81
N GLU A 120 6.79 14.51 25.24
CA GLU A 120 7.08 14.75 26.66
C GLU A 120 5.72 14.80 27.37
N GLU A 121 5.56 13.99 28.41
CA GLU A 121 4.45 14.13 29.35
C GLU A 121 4.76 15.36 30.20
N ASN A 122 4.00 16.44 30.00
CA ASN A 122 4.02 17.57 30.92
C ASN A 122 3.13 17.20 32.11
N GLU A 123 3.71 17.24 33.30
CA GLU A 123 3.04 17.13 34.60
C GLU A 123 2.03 18.27 34.81
#